data_AF-A0A9Q7V161-F1
#
_entry.id   AF-A0A9Q7V161-F1
#
_cell.length_a   1.000
_cell.length_b   1.000
_cell.length_c   1.000
_cell.angle_alpha   90.00
_cell.angle_beta   90.00
_cell.angle_gamma   90.00
#
_symmetry.space_group_name_H-M   'P 1'
#
loop_
_entity.id
_entity.type
_entity.pdbx_description
1 polymer ?
#
loop_
_entity_poly.entity_id
_entity_poly.type
_entity_poly.pdbx_seq_one_letter_code
_entity_poly.pdbx_strand_id
1 'polypeptide(L)'
;MLPYSRLERISDVSACQIAMMTASLLFILASTATGLLFLFPDYIREKLSLSPELSQFLLELPVLARFGSAGIFLFTALFFALKKLHRTGVFDRRVSIDKVDILKGAITTRPAAPSLLNVYIDEIVYFFEQTQYNVVIFEDLDRHNDGAIFIKLREINQLINNCLPTDNPVRFIYAVRDNLFITPESRTKFFDFVIPVIPVMDSENASEHFLSKFTLDELRQEGFKDCLARLALFIPDMRVMHNIANEFRLYRNIVNNGGDLKRLISLITYKNLYAEDYHRIDQKKGMLYSIVSEYTSGKLREDYCNNLKNKIETCLTELSKLHNEEVVTEHELRSEILRPYISEKTAPRLHIMTGTGGQYDFDDVIQNENTFLSLLSNQIISIKPSGYNITITTIDKKTAQVMKEEYQERIAIIQKKLNNDVSRLEENIKKTGARFRMHPRMILLFSSIKWGDQVSKDILHVVQRLNNMTENPLLIMPQILILFISFYLMVIFPLTIWPTAQSLCQVV
;
A
#
# COMPACT_ATOMS: atom_id res chain seq x y z
N MET A 1 -36.23 3.98 -35.45
CA MET A 1 -36.16 5.46 -35.42
C MET A 1 -34.97 5.79 -34.54
N LEU A 2 -33.82 6.07 -35.15
CA LEU A 2 -32.57 6.34 -34.42
C LEU A 2 -32.64 7.72 -33.75
N PRO A 3 -32.13 7.88 -32.51
CA PRO A 3 -32.02 9.19 -31.89
C PRO A 3 -30.99 10.03 -32.65
N TYR A 4 -31.35 11.27 -32.95
CA TYR A 4 -30.49 12.22 -33.65
C TYR A 4 -29.41 12.73 -32.69
N SER A 5 -28.17 12.24 -32.84
CA SER A 5 -26.97 12.73 -32.15
C SER A 5 -26.78 14.24 -32.36
N ARG A 6 -26.29 14.91 -31.30
CA ARG A 6 -26.09 16.37 -31.23
C ARG A 6 -24.74 16.87 -31.77
N LEU A 7 -23.84 15.98 -32.16
CA LEU A 7 -22.66 16.36 -32.94
C LEU A 7 -23.04 16.29 -34.42
N GLU A 8 -22.64 17.31 -35.20
CA GLU A 8 -22.73 17.24 -36.65
C GLU A 8 -22.08 15.94 -37.11
N ARG A 9 -22.91 14.95 -37.47
CA ARG A 9 -22.45 13.92 -38.39
C ARG A 9 -21.84 14.69 -39.54
N ILE A 10 -20.57 14.40 -39.86
CA ILE A 10 -20.07 14.63 -41.21
C ILE A 10 -20.85 13.64 -42.08
N SER A 11 -22.14 13.94 -42.30
CA SER A 11 -22.90 13.35 -43.37
C SER A 11 -22.44 14.12 -44.59
N ASP A 12 -21.76 13.45 -45.51
CA ASP A 12 -21.64 13.94 -46.86
C ASP A 12 -23.06 14.14 -47.40
N VAL A 13 -23.57 15.37 -47.29
CA VAL A 13 -24.90 15.70 -47.78
C VAL A 13 -24.80 15.63 -49.29
N SER A 14 -25.22 14.49 -49.84
CA SER A 14 -25.17 14.26 -51.28
C SER A 14 -25.90 15.39 -52.02
N ALA A 15 -25.42 15.76 -53.20
CA ALA A 15 -26.07 16.78 -54.04
C ALA A 15 -27.56 16.48 -54.29
N CYS A 16 -27.93 15.19 -54.33
CA CYS A 16 -29.31 14.72 -54.44
C CYS A 16 -30.18 15.13 -53.23
N GLN A 17 -29.65 15.03 -52.01
CA GLN A 17 -30.36 15.44 -50.80
C GLN A 17 -30.56 16.96 -50.76
N ILE A 18 -29.55 17.75 -51.13
CA ILE A 18 -29.66 19.21 -51.25
C ILE A 18 -30.70 19.58 -52.31
N ALA A 19 -30.69 18.90 -53.46
CA ALA A 19 -31.68 19.10 -54.52
C ALA A 19 -33.11 18.79 -54.03
N MET A 20 -33.32 17.68 -53.32
CA MET A 20 -34.62 17.34 -52.72
C MET A 20 -35.08 18.35 -51.65
N MET A 21 -34.15 18.84 -50.83
CA MET A 21 -34.46 19.87 -49.81
C MET A 21 -34.85 21.21 -50.45
N THR A 22 -34.20 21.57 -51.56
CA THR A 22 -34.50 22.78 -52.34
C THR A 22 -35.84 22.63 -53.07
N ALA A 23 -36.09 21.48 -53.71
CA ALA A 23 -37.35 21.20 -54.40
C ALA A 23 -38.55 21.25 -53.45
N SER A 24 -38.42 20.70 -52.25
CA SER A 24 -39.49 20.78 -51.23
C SER A 24 -39.74 22.20 -50.71
N LEU A 25 -38.69 23.03 -50.60
CA LEU A 25 -38.86 24.44 -50.23
C LEU A 25 -39.55 25.23 -51.34
N LEU A 26 -39.14 25.01 -52.59
CA LEU A 26 -39.77 25.62 -53.77
C LEU A 26 -41.24 25.21 -53.89
N PHE A 27 -41.57 23.95 -53.59
CA PHE A 27 -42.96 23.48 -53.59
C PHE A 27 -43.82 24.23 -52.56
N ILE A 28 -43.32 24.41 -51.32
CA ILE A 28 -44.03 25.18 -50.30
C ILE A 28 -44.21 26.64 -50.74
N LEU A 29 -43.16 27.26 -51.30
CA LEU A 29 -43.23 28.63 -51.81
C LEU A 29 -44.21 28.77 -52.98
N ALA A 30 -44.22 27.80 -53.90
CA ALA A 30 -45.14 27.78 -55.04
C ALA A 30 -46.60 27.58 -54.60
N SER A 31 -46.87 26.67 -53.66
CA SER A 31 -48.21 26.45 -53.13
C SER A 31 -48.73 27.66 -52.34
N THR A 32 -47.88 28.34 -51.56
CA THR A 32 -48.26 29.59 -50.88
C THR A 32 -48.53 30.73 -51.86
N ALA A 33 -47.66 30.94 -52.85
CA ALA A 33 -47.86 31.95 -53.88
C ALA A 33 -49.14 31.70 -54.69
N THR A 34 -49.42 30.43 -55.03
CA THR A 34 -50.65 30.03 -55.73
C THR A 34 -51.88 30.28 -54.88
N GLY A 35 -51.87 29.90 -53.59
CA GLY A 35 -52.97 30.19 -52.67
C GLY A 35 -53.24 31.69 -52.51
N LEU A 36 -52.19 32.51 -52.45
CA LEU A 36 -52.29 33.97 -52.42
C LEU A 36 -52.83 34.56 -53.74
N LEU A 37 -52.46 33.97 -54.88
CA LEU A 37 -52.97 34.36 -56.20
C LEU A 37 -54.49 34.12 -56.30
N PHE A 38 -55.02 33.03 -55.73
CA PHE A 38 -56.47 32.82 -55.65
C PHE A 38 -57.17 33.81 -54.70
N LEU A 39 -56.53 34.26 -53.62
CA LEU A 39 -57.13 35.24 -52.70
C LEU A 39 -57.12 36.66 -53.28
N PHE A 40 -56.00 37.08 -53.87
CA PHE A 40 -55.78 38.43 -54.38
C PHE A 40 -55.16 38.43 -55.79
N PRO A 41 -55.93 38.05 -56.84
CA PRO A 41 -55.41 37.89 -58.20
C PRO A 41 -54.71 39.14 -58.74
N ASP A 42 -55.33 40.32 -58.61
CA ASP A 42 -54.78 41.57 -59.19
C ASP A 42 -53.52 42.05 -58.48
N TYR A 43 -53.47 41.95 -57.14
CA TYR A 43 -52.32 42.37 -56.34
C TYR A 43 -51.09 41.48 -56.59
N ILE A 44 -51.29 40.16 -56.66
CA ILE A 44 -50.20 39.20 -56.89
C ILE A 44 -49.74 39.24 -58.35
N ARG A 45 -50.66 39.44 -59.31
CA ARG A 45 -50.32 39.64 -60.73
C ARG A 45 -49.38 40.82 -60.91
N GLU A 46 -49.70 41.97 -60.32
CA GLU A 46 -48.88 43.19 -60.44
C GLU A 46 -47.48 42.98 -59.87
N LYS A 47 -47.37 42.29 -58.72
CA LYS A 47 -46.09 41.98 -58.08
C LYS A 47 -45.25 40.94 -58.80
N LEU A 48 -45.86 39.95 -59.47
CA LEU A 48 -45.15 38.89 -60.21
C LEU A 48 -45.10 39.14 -61.73
N SER A 49 -45.62 40.27 -62.22
CA SER A 49 -45.66 40.62 -63.65
C SER A 49 -46.34 39.55 -64.53
N LEU A 50 -47.42 38.94 -64.05
CA LEU A 50 -48.14 37.87 -64.75
C LEU A 50 -49.14 38.39 -65.81
N SER A 51 -49.50 37.55 -66.79
CA SER A 51 -50.46 37.89 -67.86
C SER A 51 -51.79 38.41 -67.30
N PRO A 52 -52.39 39.48 -67.87
CA PRO A 52 -53.71 39.98 -67.48
C PRO A 52 -54.84 38.96 -67.63
N GLU A 53 -54.70 38.01 -68.56
CA GLU A 53 -55.70 36.98 -68.84
C GLU A 53 -55.93 36.06 -67.64
N LEU A 54 -54.91 35.84 -66.81
CA LEU A 54 -54.97 34.96 -65.64
C LEU A 54 -55.79 35.58 -64.49
N SER A 55 -55.69 36.88 -64.24
CA SER A 55 -56.50 37.51 -63.18
C SER A 55 -57.97 37.60 -63.60
N GLN A 56 -58.24 37.86 -64.89
CA GLN A 56 -59.58 37.89 -65.44
C GLN A 56 -60.28 36.51 -65.32
N PHE A 57 -59.58 35.44 -65.69
CA PHE A 57 -60.09 34.07 -65.52
C PHE A 57 -60.35 33.69 -64.06
N LEU A 58 -59.46 34.09 -63.14
CA LEU A 58 -59.61 33.77 -61.71
C LEU A 58 -60.73 34.59 -61.03
N LEU A 59 -61.06 35.76 -61.55
CA LEU A 59 -62.16 36.60 -61.07
C LEU A 59 -63.52 36.17 -61.61
N GLU A 60 -63.57 35.50 -62.77
CA GLU A 60 -64.78 34.92 -63.36
C GLU A 60 -65.26 33.65 -62.61
N LEU A 61 -64.40 33.04 -61.78
CA LEU A 61 -64.78 31.90 -60.95
C LEU A 61 -65.76 32.30 -59.82
N PRO A 62 -66.72 31.43 -59.47
CA PRO A 62 -67.59 31.64 -58.33
C PRO A 62 -66.78 31.91 -57.05
N VAL A 63 -67.20 32.89 -56.25
CA VAL A 63 -66.51 33.31 -55.02
C VAL A 63 -66.20 32.12 -54.11
N LEU A 64 -67.14 31.20 -53.95
CA LEU A 64 -66.97 29.99 -53.15
C LEU A 64 -65.87 29.05 -53.68
N ALA A 65 -65.77 28.89 -55.01
CA ALA A 65 -64.75 28.07 -55.64
C ALA A 65 -63.35 28.69 -55.50
N ARG A 66 -63.27 30.03 -55.53
CA ARG A 66 -62.02 30.78 -55.35
C ARG A 66 -61.49 30.70 -53.91
N PHE A 67 -62.34 30.92 -52.92
CA PHE A 67 -61.93 30.76 -51.51
C PHE A 67 -61.64 29.29 -51.16
N GLY A 68 -62.41 28.34 -51.73
CA GLY A 68 -62.16 26.91 -51.54
C GLY A 68 -60.81 26.46 -52.09
N SER A 69 -60.47 26.87 -53.33
CA SER A 69 -59.17 26.57 -53.94
C SER A 69 -58.01 27.23 -53.20
N ALA A 70 -58.14 28.50 -52.79
CA ALA A 70 -57.13 29.17 -51.95
C ALA A 70 -56.88 28.42 -50.63
N GLY A 71 -57.96 27.98 -49.95
CA GLY A 71 -57.87 27.21 -48.71
C GLY A 71 -57.10 25.90 -48.86
N ILE A 72 -57.33 25.16 -49.95
CA ILE A 72 -56.63 23.90 -50.25
C ILE A 72 -55.12 24.13 -50.46
N PHE A 73 -54.74 25.15 -51.23
CA PHE A 73 -53.32 25.45 -51.49
C PHE A 73 -52.56 25.95 -50.26
N LEU A 74 -53.21 26.76 -49.41
CA LEU A 74 -52.59 27.22 -48.15
C LEU A 74 -52.51 26.10 -47.11
N PHE A 75 -53.53 25.25 -47.01
CA PHE A 75 -53.52 24.10 -46.11
C PHE A 75 -52.45 23.08 -46.50
N THR A 76 -52.32 22.78 -47.79
CA THR A 76 -51.25 21.89 -48.29
C THR A 76 -49.86 22.47 -48.00
N ALA A 77 -49.64 23.76 -48.24
CA ALA A 77 -48.37 24.41 -47.88
C ALA A 77 -48.07 24.31 -46.37
N LEU A 78 -49.06 24.59 -45.52
CA LEU A 78 -48.93 24.50 -44.06
C LEU A 78 -48.63 23.06 -43.61
N PHE A 79 -49.33 22.07 -44.17
CA PHE A 79 -49.11 20.66 -43.86
C PHE A 79 -47.69 20.21 -44.20
N PHE A 80 -47.18 20.56 -45.39
CA PHE A 80 -45.81 20.23 -45.78
C PHE A 80 -44.75 20.97 -44.95
N ALA A 81 -45.01 22.23 -44.57
CA ALA A 81 -44.15 22.99 -43.68
C ALA A 81 -44.06 22.33 -42.29
N LEU A 82 -45.20 21.96 -41.69
CA LEU A 82 -45.26 21.29 -40.39
C LEU A 82 -44.61 19.89 -40.44
N LYS A 83 -44.86 19.11 -41.50
CA LYS A 83 -44.23 17.81 -41.72
C LYS A 83 -42.70 17.92 -41.82
N LYS A 84 -42.20 18.95 -42.50
CA LYS A 84 -40.75 19.22 -42.60
C LYS A 84 -40.17 19.70 -41.27
N LEU A 85 -40.88 20.56 -40.54
CA LEU A 85 -40.46 21.05 -39.23
C LEU A 85 -40.37 19.92 -38.19
N HIS A 86 -41.35 18.99 -38.19
CA HIS A 86 -41.32 17.78 -37.38
C HIS A 86 -40.16 16.86 -37.77
N ARG A 87 -39.96 16.59 -39.08
CA ARG A 87 -38.86 15.72 -39.55
C ARG A 87 -37.47 16.31 -39.31
N THR A 88 -37.34 17.63 -39.30
CA THR A 88 -36.08 18.35 -39.02
C THR A 88 -35.80 18.41 -37.51
N GLY A 89 -36.66 17.82 -36.68
CA GLY A 89 -36.40 17.65 -35.24
C GLY A 89 -36.42 18.95 -34.45
N VAL A 90 -36.98 20.04 -34.97
CA VAL A 90 -37.01 21.34 -34.25
C VAL A 90 -37.88 21.25 -32.97
N PHE A 91 -38.85 20.34 -32.94
CA PHE A 91 -39.68 20.10 -31.75
C PHE A 91 -39.09 19.05 -30.78
N ASP A 92 -38.28 18.10 -31.27
CA ASP A 92 -37.60 17.07 -30.46
C ASP A 92 -36.23 17.54 -29.96
N ARG A 93 -35.65 18.58 -30.57
CA ARG A 93 -34.56 19.34 -30.01
C ARG A 93 -35.15 20.06 -28.81
N ARG A 94 -35.19 19.36 -27.67
CA ARG A 94 -35.31 19.96 -26.35
C ARG A 94 -34.38 21.16 -26.36
N VAL A 95 -34.96 22.35 -26.52
CA VAL A 95 -34.40 23.57 -25.99
C VAL A 95 -33.97 23.15 -24.61
N SER A 96 -32.66 23.15 -24.36
CA SER A 96 -32.16 22.93 -23.01
C SER A 96 -32.61 24.14 -22.21
N ILE A 97 -33.87 24.09 -21.79
CA ILE A 97 -34.37 24.85 -20.67
C ILE A 97 -33.69 24.16 -19.49
N ASP A 98 -32.40 24.46 -19.33
CA ASP A 98 -31.69 24.18 -18.09
C ASP A 98 -32.52 24.84 -17.01
N LYS A 99 -33.25 24.01 -16.26
CA LYS A 99 -34.15 24.34 -15.15
C LYS A 99 -34.45 25.84 -15.06
N VAL A 100 -35.31 26.32 -15.94
CA VAL A 100 -35.93 27.61 -15.69
C VAL A 100 -37.03 27.33 -14.68
N ASP A 101 -36.62 27.27 -13.41
CA ASP A 101 -37.51 27.29 -12.27
C ASP A 101 -38.00 28.75 -12.14
N ILE A 102 -38.94 29.12 -13.02
CA ILE A 102 -39.50 30.48 -13.18
C ILE A 102 -40.08 31.02 -11.86
N LEU A 103 -40.30 30.14 -10.88
CA LEU A 103 -40.86 30.48 -9.57
C LEU A 103 -39.85 30.97 -8.52
N LYS A 104 -38.52 30.91 -8.74
CA LYS A 104 -37.54 31.25 -7.68
C LYS A 104 -36.41 32.23 -8.02
N GLY A 105 -36.42 32.86 -9.20
CA GLY A 105 -35.63 34.09 -9.42
C GLY A 105 -34.12 34.02 -9.15
N ALA A 106 -33.50 32.85 -9.29
CA ALA A 106 -32.04 32.70 -9.16
C ALA A 106 -31.46 32.21 -10.48
N ILE A 107 -30.95 33.15 -11.28
CA ILE A 107 -30.16 32.85 -12.48
C ILE A 107 -28.73 32.58 -12.01
N THR A 108 -28.34 31.31 -11.94
CA THR A 108 -26.93 30.96 -11.75
C THR A 108 -26.16 31.22 -13.04
N THR A 109 -25.46 32.35 -13.12
CA THR A 109 -24.68 32.83 -14.28
C THR A 109 -23.28 32.19 -14.37
N ARG A 110 -23.16 30.88 -14.16
CA ARG A 110 -21.92 30.16 -14.47
C ARG A 110 -22.28 28.88 -15.23
N PRO A 111 -21.97 28.78 -16.54
CA PRO A 111 -22.04 27.49 -17.22
C PRO A 111 -20.97 26.62 -16.56
N ALA A 112 -21.38 25.64 -15.76
CA ALA A 112 -20.50 24.54 -15.42
C ALA A 112 -20.07 23.92 -16.75
N ALA A 113 -18.76 23.79 -16.97
CA ALA A 113 -18.24 23.17 -18.18
C ALA A 113 -18.99 21.84 -18.37
N PRO A 114 -19.61 21.59 -19.55
CA PRO A 114 -20.34 20.36 -19.77
C PRO A 114 -19.36 19.21 -19.52
N SER A 115 -19.75 18.28 -18.64
CA SER A 115 -18.99 17.05 -18.41
C SER A 115 -18.65 16.46 -19.77
N LEU A 116 -17.37 16.24 -20.07
CA LEU A 116 -16.93 15.64 -21.34
C LEU A 116 -17.72 14.36 -21.64
N LEU A 117 -18.05 13.60 -20.61
CA LEU A 117 -18.87 12.40 -20.70
C LEU A 117 -20.32 12.66 -21.13
N ASN A 118 -20.91 13.79 -20.73
CA ASN A 118 -22.24 14.17 -21.21
C ASN A 118 -22.21 14.66 -22.65
N VAL A 119 -21.07 15.19 -23.12
CA VAL A 119 -20.89 15.60 -24.52
C VAL A 119 -20.83 14.39 -25.44
N TYR A 120 -20.19 13.31 -24.99
CA TYR A 120 -19.95 12.12 -25.82
C TYR A 120 -20.85 10.92 -25.50
N ILE A 121 -21.91 11.10 -24.71
CA ILE A 121 -22.75 9.99 -24.28
C ILE A 121 -23.46 9.33 -25.46
N ASP A 122 -23.90 10.11 -26.44
CA ASP A 122 -24.59 9.62 -27.64
C ASP A 122 -23.66 8.74 -28.48
N GLU A 123 -22.38 9.12 -28.57
CA GLU A 123 -21.34 8.39 -29.31
C GLU A 123 -20.97 7.10 -28.59
N ILE A 124 -20.89 7.13 -27.25
CA ILE A 124 -20.65 5.94 -26.44
C ILE A 124 -21.82 4.96 -26.59
N VAL A 125 -23.06 5.45 -26.54
CA VAL A 125 -24.26 4.62 -26.77
C VAL A 125 -24.23 4.03 -28.18
N TYR A 126 -23.94 4.85 -29.19
CA TYR A 126 -23.82 4.40 -30.58
C TYR A 126 -22.72 3.33 -30.74
N PHE A 127 -21.57 3.51 -30.10
CA PHE A 127 -20.49 2.53 -30.10
C PHE A 127 -20.97 1.16 -29.59
N PHE A 128 -21.71 1.12 -28.48
CA PHE A 128 -22.27 -0.13 -27.95
C PHE A 128 -23.45 -0.67 -28.76
N GLU A 129 -24.19 0.19 -29.47
CA GLU A 129 -25.26 -0.25 -30.39
C GLU A 129 -24.70 -0.92 -31.65
N GLN A 130 -23.58 -0.43 -32.19
CA GLN A 130 -22.97 -0.96 -33.41
C GLN A 130 -22.01 -2.13 -33.17
N THR A 131 -21.45 -2.24 -31.97
CA THR A 131 -20.48 -3.30 -31.64
C THR A 131 -21.15 -4.49 -30.96
N GLN A 132 -20.46 -5.63 -30.93
CA GLN A 132 -20.91 -6.83 -30.19
C GLN A 132 -20.34 -6.86 -28.76
N TYR A 133 -19.53 -5.87 -28.38
CA TYR A 133 -18.88 -5.83 -27.07
C TYR A 133 -19.85 -5.34 -26.01
N ASN A 134 -20.04 -6.14 -24.97
CA ASN A 134 -20.95 -5.84 -23.86
C ASN A 134 -20.24 -5.82 -22.51
N VAL A 135 -18.91 -5.91 -22.47
CA VAL A 135 -18.11 -5.87 -21.25
C VAL A 135 -17.02 -4.81 -21.38
N VAL A 136 -16.91 -3.95 -20.37
CA VAL A 136 -15.82 -2.98 -20.24
C VAL A 136 -15.08 -3.27 -18.94
N ILE A 137 -13.77 -3.49 -19.03
CA ILE A 137 -12.91 -3.76 -17.88
C ILE A 137 -12.09 -2.50 -17.59
N PHE A 138 -12.20 -2.00 -16.37
CA PHE A 138 -11.43 -0.88 -15.86
C PHE A 138 -10.37 -1.38 -14.89
N GLU A 139 -9.10 -1.15 -15.22
CA GLU A 139 -7.95 -1.43 -14.36
C GLU A 139 -7.34 -0.11 -13.86
N ASP A 140 -6.69 -0.15 -12.69
CA ASP A 140 -5.90 0.97 -12.14
C ASP A 140 -6.66 2.31 -11.91
N LEU A 141 -8.00 2.28 -11.86
CA LEU A 141 -8.81 3.46 -11.52
C LEU A 141 -8.63 3.93 -10.07
N ASP A 142 -8.08 3.08 -9.22
CA ASP A 142 -7.88 3.30 -7.79
C ASP A 142 -6.64 4.13 -7.45
N ARG A 143 -5.82 4.52 -8.43
CA ARG A 143 -4.62 5.35 -8.24
C ARG A 143 -4.93 6.74 -7.69
N HIS A 144 -6.09 7.30 -8.04
CA HIS A 144 -6.50 8.64 -7.61
C HIS A 144 -7.28 8.65 -6.29
N ASN A 145 -7.63 7.48 -5.75
CA ASN A 145 -8.37 7.28 -4.50
C ASN A 145 -9.64 8.17 -4.38
N ASP A 146 -10.27 8.48 -5.52
CA ASP A 146 -11.46 9.31 -5.60
C ASP A 146 -12.68 8.43 -5.90
N GLY A 147 -13.56 8.28 -4.91
CA GLY A 147 -14.81 7.52 -5.05
C GLY A 147 -15.79 8.12 -6.07
N ALA A 148 -15.66 9.40 -6.41
CA ALA A 148 -16.58 10.08 -7.32
C ALA A 148 -16.53 9.52 -8.75
N ILE A 149 -15.39 8.97 -9.17
CA ILE A 149 -15.26 8.37 -10.51
C ILE A 149 -16.18 7.16 -10.68
N PHE A 150 -16.34 6.34 -9.64
CA PHE A 150 -17.23 5.17 -9.69
C PHE A 150 -18.70 5.56 -9.76
N ILE A 151 -19.10 6.67 -9.14
CA ILE A 151 -20.46 7.22 -9.27
C ILE A 151 -20.73 7.60 -10.72
N LYS A 152 -19.79 8.32 -11.34
CA LYS A 152 -19.92 8.75 -12.74
C LYS A 152 -19.94 7.58 -13.71
N LEU A 153 -19.07 6.59 -13.53
CA LEU A 153 -19.07 5.39 -14.37
C LEU A 153 -20.35 4.57 -14.19
N ARG A 154 -20.92 4.51 -12.98
CA ARG A 154 -22.23 3.89 -12.74
C ARG A 154 -23.36 4.64 -13.44
N GLU A 155 -23.39 5.98 -13.35
CA GLU A 155 -24.36 6.82 -14.06
C GLU A 155 -24.28 6.57 -15.58
N ILE A 156 -23.07 6.49 -16.15
CA ILE A 156 -22.85 6.21 -17.57
C ILE A 156 -23.34 4.82 -17.96
N ASN A 157 -22.99 3.79 -17.18
CA ASN A 157 -23.44 2.43 -17.43
C ASN A 157 -24.98 2.34 -17.47
N GLN A 158 -25.65 3.03 -16.54
CA GLN A 158 -27.11 3.10 -16.50
C GLN A 158 -27.68 3.78 -17.75
N LEU A 159 -27.09 4.89 -18.20
CA LEU A 159 -27.52 5.58 -19.42
C LEU A 159 -27.38 4.69 -20.66
N ILE A 160 -26.24 4.00 -20.80
CA ILE A 160 -26.01 3.06 -21.91
C ILE A 160 -27.06 1.95 -21.91
N ASN A 161 -27.27 1.30 -20.76
CA ASN A 161 -28.22 0.19 -20.65
C ASN A 161 -29.69 0.60 -20.78
N ASN A 162 -30.03 1.87 -20.53
CA ASN A 162 -31.39 2.38 -20.79
C ASN A 162 -31.65 2.66 -22.28
N CYS A 163 -30.60 2.85 -23.07
CA CYS A 163 -30.70 3.12 -24.51
C CYS A 163 -30.59 1.85 -25.37
N LEU A 164 -30.02 0.77 -24.83
CA LEU A 164 -29.83 -0.50 -25.52
C LEU A 164 -30.99 -1.49 -25.27
N PRO A 165 -31.22 -2.45 -26.18
CA PRO A 165 -32.18 -3.53 -25.96
C PRO A 165 -31.82 -4.39 -24.74
N THR A 166 -32.82 -4.82 -23.98
CA THR A 166 -32.66 -5.53 -22.70
C THR A 166 -31.93 -6.87 -22.80
N ASP A 167 -31.88 -7.47 -23.99
CA ASP A 167 -31.29 -8.81 -24.21
C ASP A 167 -29.77 -8.85 -24.12
N ASN A 168 -29.07 -7.71 -24.21
CA ASN A 168 -27.61 -7.68 -24.13
C ASN A 168 -27.07 -6.44 -23.37
N PRO A 169 -27.15 -6.43 -22.03
CA PRO A 169 -26.71 -5.29 -21.24
C PRO A 169 -25.18 -5.16 -21.21
N VAL A 170 -24.70 -3.92 -21.23
CA VAL A 170 -23.28 -3.57 -21.08
C VAL A 170 -22.89 -3.62 -19.59
N ARG A 171 -21.90 -4.45 -19.25
CA ARG A 171 -21.40 -4.65 -17.88
C ARG A 171 -20.04 -4.00 -17.70
N PHE A 172 -19.91 -3.20 -16.64
CA PHE A 172 -18.63 -2.62 -16.24
C PHE A 172 -18.01 -3.48 -15.14
N ILE A 173 -16.78 -3.92 -15.35
CA ILE A 173 -15.98 -4.69 -14.38
C ILE A 173 -14.85 -3.78 -13.92
N TYR A 174 -14.66 -3.71 -12.60
CA TYR A 174 -13.64 -2.87 -11.98
C TYR A 174 -12.62 -3.76 -11.27
N ALA A 175 -11.35 -3.69 -11.69
CA ALA A 175 -10.23 -4.29 -10.99
C ALA A 175 -9.62 -3.23 -10.07
N VAL A 176 -9.96 -3.29 -8.78
CA VAL A 176 -9.58 -2.30 -7.77
C VAL A 176 -8.92 -3.00 -6.57
N ARG A 177 -8.02 -2.30 -5.86
CA ARG A 177 -7.50 -2.78 -4.57
C ARG A 177 -8.60 -2.85 -3.53
N ASP A 178 -8.50 -3.85 -2.64
CA ASP A 178 -9.48 -4.09 -1.57
C ASP A 178 -9.59 -2.91 -0.59
N ASN A 179 -8.50 -2.16 -0.39
CA ASN A 179 -8.44 -1.03 0.54
C ASN A 179 -8.96 0.31 -0.04
N LEU A 180 -9.55 0.33 -1.24
CA LEU A 180 -10.10 1.58 -1.78
C LEU A 180 -11.32 2.08 -0.99
N PHE A 181 -12.08 1.19 -0.36
CA PHE A 181 -13.27 1.54 0.42
C PHE A 181 -13.01 1.39 1.91
N ILE A 182 -12.87 2.51 2.60
CA ILE A 182 -12.59 2.54 4.05
C ILE A 182 -13.82 2.10 4.86
N THR A 183 -15.04 2.41 4.38
CA THR A 183 -16.27 2.09 5.09
C THR A 183 -17.07 0.97 4.41
N PRO A 184 -17.67 0.02 5.15
CA PRO A 184 -18.50 -1.04 4.59
C PRO A 184 -19.67 -0.53 3.74
N GLU A 185 -20.24 0.63 4.11
CA GLU A 185 -21.36 1.25 3.40
C GLU A 185 -20.93 1.77 2.03
N SER A 186 -19.68 2.26 1.91
CA SER A 186 -19.13 2.68 0.62
C SER A 186 -18.83 1.46 -0.27
N ARG A 187 -18.35 0.35 0.32
CA ARG A 187 -17.99 -0.88 -0.42
C ARG A 187 -19.18 -1.52 -1.14
N THR A 188 -20.39 -1.45 -0.59
CA THR A 188 -21.59 -2.08 -1.17
C THR A 188 -22.49 -1.11 -1.94
N LYS A 189 -22.26 0.21 -1.84
CA LYS A 189 -23.12 1.21 -2.48
C LYS A 189 -22.83 1.41 -3.97
N PHE A 190 -21.60 1.17 -4.41
CA PHE A 190 -21.18 1.44 -5.80
C PHE A 190 -21.26 0.22 -6.71
N PHE A 191 -21.08 -0.98 -6.16
CA PHE A 191 -21.02 -2.22 -6.93
C PHE A 191 -22.24 -3.08 -6.69
N ASP A 192 -22.78 -3.62 -7.78
CA ASP A 192 -23.88 -4.58 -7.72
C ASP A 192 -23.38 -5.97 -7.25
N PHE A 193 -22.11 -6.28 -7.51
CA PHE A 193 -21.47 -7.53 -7.11
C PHE A 193 -19.96 -7.33 -6.94
N VAL A 194 -19.37 -7.97 -5.92
CA VAL A 194 -17.94 -7.91 -5.61
C VAL A 194 -17.37 -9.33 -5.63
N ILE A 195 -16.38 -9.56 -6.49
CA ILE A 195 -15.64 -10.83 -6.57
C ILE A 195 -14.30 -10.64 -5.84
N PRO A 196 -14.05 -11.32 -4.71
CA PRO A 196 -12.76 -11.27 -4.07
C PRO A 196 -11.72 -12.02 -4.92
N VAL A 197 -10.56 -11.41 -5.13
CA VAL A 197 -9.42 -12.06 -5.77
C VAL A 197 -8.49 -12.57 -4.67
N ILE A 198 -8.36 -13.89 -4.55
CA ILE A 198 -7.44 -14.53 -3.61
C ILE A 198 -6.07 -14.66 -4.30
N PRO A 199 -4.98 -14.18 -3.68
CA PRO A 199 -3.65 -14.31 -4.27
C PRO A 199 -3.27 -15.78 -4.40
N VAL A 200 -2.62 -16.13 -5.52
CA VAL A 200 -2.14 -17.50 -5.77
C VAL A 200 -0.99 -17.88 -4.84
N MET A 201 -0.26 -16.89 -4.31
CA MET A 201 0.84 -17.08 -3.38
C MET A 201 0.55 -16.44 -2.03
N ASP A 202 0.89 -17.16 -0.96
CA ASP A 202 0.98 -16.70 0.41
C ASP A 202 2.30 -17.18 1.06
N SER A 203 2.53 -16.86 2.34
CA SER A 203 3.76 -17.27 3.04
C SER A 203 3.92 -18.79 3.18
N GLU A 204 2.82 -19.55 3.16
CA GLU A 204 2.83 -21.01 3.32
C GLU A 204 3.32 -21.69 2.04
N ASN A 205 2.85 -21.23 0.87
CA ASN A 205 3.21 -21.83 -0.42
C ASN A 205 4.33 -21.08 -1.17
N ALA A 206 4.75 -19.91 -0.70
CA ALA A 206 5.80 -19.09 -1.35
C ALA A 206 7.09 -19.87 -1.59
N SER A 207 7.48 -20.73 -0.65
CA SER A 207 8.68 -21.57 -0.80
C SER A 207 8.61 -22.49 -2.01
N GLU A 208 7.49 -23.18 -2.19
CA GLU A 208 7.30 -24.11 -3.32
C GLU A 208 7.28 -23.35 -4.65
N HIS A 209 6.53 -22.24 -4.71
CA HIS A 209 6.50 -21.38 -5.89
C HIS A 209 7.87 -20.82 -6.23
N PHE A 210 8.67 -20.41 -5.24
CA PHE A 210 9.99 -19.85 -5.50
C PHE A 210 10.97 -20.92 -6.00
N LEU A 211 10.99 -22.08 -5.34
CA LEU A 211 11.84 -23.21 -5.75
C LEU A 211 11.56 -23.65 -7.19
N SER A 212 10.28 -23.62 -7.61
CA SER A 212 9.89 -23.95 -8.99
C SER A 212 10.49 -23.01 -10.06
N LYS A 213 11.01 -21.84 -9.68
CA LYS A 213 11.65 -20.89 -10.61
C LYS A 213 13.10 -21.24 -10.96
N PHE A 214 13.70 -22.18 -10.25
CA PHE A 214 15.12 -22.55 -10.39
C PHE A 214 15.28 -23.94 -11.00
N THR A 215 16.42 -24.16 -11.64
CA THR A 215 16.78 -25.43 -12.27
C THR A 215 17.22 -26.46 -11.22
N LEU A 216 17.06 -27.75 -11.54
CA LEU A 216 17.47 -28.83 -10.63
C LEU A 216 18.96 -28.78 -10.27
N ASP A 217 19.82 -28.34 -11.19
CA ASP A 217 21.26 -28.23 -10.95
C ASP A 217 21.62 -27.09 -9.99
N GLU A 218 20.88 -25.97 -10.03
CA GLU A 218 21.02 -24.90 -9.04
C GLU A 218 20.59 -25.38 -7.65
N LEU A 219 19.45 -26.08 -7.57
CA LEU A 219 18.89 -26.58 -6.30
C LEU A 219 19.76 -27.66 -5.63
N ARG A 220 20.59 -28.37 -6.39
CA ARG A 220 21.56 -29.35 -5.87
C ARG A 220 22.74 -28.71 -5.12
N GLN A 221 22.98 -27.41 -5.30
CA GLN A 221 24.06 -26.74 -4.58
C GLN A 221 23.81 -26.70 -3.07
N GLU A 222 24.87 -26.90 -2.30
CA GLU A 222 24.80 -27.06 -0.85
C GLU A 222 24.17 -25.84 -0.15
N GLY A 223 23.02 -26.08 0.49
CA GLY A 223 22.26 -25.08 1.24
C GLY A 223 21.57 -24.01 0.38
N PHE A 224 21.61 -24.11 -0.95
CA PHE A 224 20.92 -23.15 -1.83
C PHE A 224 19.41 -23.29 -1.74
N LYS A 225 18.89 -24.53 -1.77
CA LYS A 225 17.46 -24.81 -1.57
C LYS A 225 16.93 -24.23 -0.26
N ASP A 226 17.65 -24.41 0.84
CA ASP A 226 17.25 -23.89 2.16
C ASP A 226 17.32 -22.35 2.21
N CYS A 227 18.28 -21.76 1.49
CA CYS A 227 18.38 -20.32 1.32
C CYS A 227 17.15 -19.76 0.61
N LEU A 228 16.74 -20.38 -0.51
CA LEU A 228 15.55 -19.98 -1.26
C LEU A 228 14.28 -20.10 -0.42
N ALA A 229 14.10 -21.23 0.28
CA ALA A 229 12.93 -21.42 1.14
C ALA A 229 12.83 -20.35 2.23
N ARG A 230 13.95 -19.97 2.87
CA ARG A 230 13.98 -18.88 3.86
C ARG A 230 13.70 -17.52 3.25
N LEU A 231 14.24 -17.24 2.06
CA LEU A 231 14.02 -15.96 1.37
C LEU A 231 12.57 -15.81 0.90
N ALA A 232 11.94 -16.90 0.46
CA ALA A 232 10.57 -16.89 -0.06
C ALA A 232 9.56 -16.36 0.95
N LEU A 233 9.77 -16.59 2.25
CA LEU A 233 8.91 -16.10 3.33
C LEU A 233 8.80 -14.57 3.39
N PHE A 234 9.77 -13.85 2.81
CA PHE A 234 9.80 -12.38 2.79
C PHE A 234 9.29 -11.80 1.46
N ILE A 235 8.98 -12.63 0.47
CA ILE A 235 8.52 -12.18 -0.83
C ILE A 235 7.00 -11.99 -0.77
N PRO A 236 6.49 -10.77 -1.02
CA PRO A 236 5.08 -10.46 -0.77
C PRO A 236 4.12 -11.06 -1.81
N ASP A 237 4.57 -11.22 -3.05
CA ASP A 237 3.72 -11.67 -4.16
C ASP A 237 4.53 -12.30 -5.31
N MET A 238 3.80 -12.92 -6.24
CA MET A 238 4.38 -13.58 -7.43
C MET A 238 5.11 -12.61 -8.35
N ARG A 239 4.70 -11.34 -8.45
CA ARG A 239 5.33 -10.36 -9.34
C ARG A 239 6.75 -10.05 -8.86
N VAL A 240 6.91 -9.78 -7.57
CA VAL A 240 8.23 -9.57 -6.96
C VAL A 240 9.08 -10.82 -7.08
N MET A 241 8.50 -12.00 -6.84
CA MET A 241 9.20 -13.28 -7.00
C MET A 241 9.73 -13.50 -8.42
N HIS A 242 8.89 -13.23 -9.42
CA HIS A 242 9.27 -13.32 -10.83
C HIS A 242 10.40 -12.34 -11.15
N ASN A 243 10.34 -11.11 -10.64
CA ASN A 243 11.39 -10.14 -10.87
C ASN A 243 12.72 -10.57 -10.25
N ILE A 244 12.70 -11.07 -9.00
CA ILE A 244 13.89 -11.63 -8.33
C ILE A 244 14.51 -12.76 -9.15
N ALA A 245 13.70 -13.73 -9.60
CA ALA A 245 14.20 -14.85 -10.38
C ALA A 245 14.77 -14.42 -11.74
N ASN A 246 14.12 -13.45 -12.41
CA ASN A 246 14.58 -12.91 -13.68
C ASN A 246 15.89 -12.14 -13.53
N GLU A 247 15.98 -11.24 -12.55
CA GLU A 247 17.22 -10.52 -12.24
C GLU A 247 18.34 -11.47 -11.83
N PHE A 248 18.05 -12.48 -11.01
CA PHE A 248 19.05 -13.48 -10.65
C PHE A 248 19.66 -14.14 -11.88
N ARG A 249 18.84 -14.54 -12.87
CA ARG A 249 19.33 -15.13 -14.13
C ARG A 249 20.17 -14.13 -14.94
N LEU A 250 19.74 -12.86 -15.01
CA LEU A 250 20.49 -11.82 -15.70
C LEU A 250 21.85 -11.58 -15.05
N TYR A 251 21.89 -11.38 -13.72
CA TYR A 251 23.13 -11.11 -12.99
C TYR A 251 24.06 -12.31 -12.92
N ARG A 252 23.52 -13.54 -12.90
CA ARG A 252 24.33 -14.76 -12.98
C ARG A 252 25.18 -14.82 -14.25
N ASN A 253 24.68 -14.27 -15.36
CA ASN A 253 25.40 -14.21 -16.63
C ASN A 253 26.45 -13.08 -16.67
N ILE A 254 26.26 -12.01 -15.87
CA ILE A 254 27.13 -10.82 -15.88
C ILE A 254 28.26 -10.95 -14.85
N VAL A 255 27.98 -11.50 -13.68
CA VAL A 255 28.94 -11.59 -12.57
C VAL A 255 29.74 -12.89 -12.72
N ASN A 256 31.01 -12.77 -13.11
CA ASN A 256 31.94 -13.89 -13.37
C ASN A 256 32.35 -14.71 -12.13
N ASN A 257 31.59 -14.63 -11.04
CA ASN A 257 31.79 -15.34 -9.77
C ASN A 257 30.60 -16.27 -9.45
N GLY A 258 30.06 -16.96 -10.47
CA GLY A 258 28.91 -17.89 -10.38
C GLY A 258 29.08 -19.11 -9.46
N GLY A 259 30.08 -19.11 -8.57
CA GLY A 259 30.31 -20.15 -7.57
C GLY A 259 29.45 -20.02 -6.31
N ASP A 260 29.06 -18.80 -5.90
CA ASP A 260 28.22 -18.62 -4.68
C ASP A 260 26.83 -18.09 -5.02
N LEU A 261 25.96 -19.00 -5.46
CA LEU A 261 24.57 -18.69 -5.80
C LEU A 261 23.81 -18.12 -4.61
N LYS A 262 24.14 -18.52 -3.37
CA LYS A 262 23.48 -18.05 -2.14
C LYS A 262 23.70 -16.55 -1.94
N ARG A 263 24.92 -16.07 -2.10
CA ARG A 263 25.23 -14.63 -2.01
C ARG A 263 24.52 -13.85 -3.10
N LEU A 264 24.58 -14.36 -4.34
CA LEU A 264 23.97 -13.68 -5.47
C LEU A 264 22.46 -13.54 -5.29
N ILE A 265 21.74 -14.64 -5.01
CA ILE A 265 20.29 -14.56 -4.83
C ILE A 265 19.92 -13.70 -3.62
N SER A 266 20.67 -13.77 -2.52
CA SER A 266 20.39 -12.95 -1.34
C SER A 266 20.50 -11.46 -1.65
N LEU A 267 21.51 -11.05 -2.43
CA LEU A 267 21.68 -9.66 -2.83
C LEU A 267 20.60 -9.20 -3.80
N ILE A 268 20.22 -10.03 -4.77
CA ILE A 268 19.15 -9.71 -5.72
C ILE A 268 17.78 -9.64 -5.03
N THR A 269 17.49 -10.57 -4.12
CA THR A 269 16.29 -10.51 -3.27
C THR A 269 16.29 -9.24 -2.44
N TYR A 270 17.42 -8.89 -1.81
CA TYR A 270 17.52 -7.66 -1.04
C TYR A 270 17.29 -6.40 -1.89
N LYS A 271 17.92 -6.33 -3.07
CA LYS A 271 17.73 -5.22 -4.04
C LYS A 271 16.26 -5.05 -4.42
N ASN A 272 15.54 -6.15 -4.60
CA ASN A 272 14.14 -6.15 -4.99
C ASN A 272 13.18 -5.75 -3.85
N LEU A 273 13.43 -6.26 -2.64
CA LEU A 273 12.58 -5.98 -1.48
C LEU A 273 12.88 -4.60 -0.85
N TYR A 274 14.14 -4.18 -0.86
CA TYR A 274 14.62 -2.96 -0.22
C TYR A 274 15.42 -2.11 -1.21
N ALA A 275 14.78 -1.76 -2.33
CA ALA A 275 15.43 -1.00 -3.41
C ALA A 275 16.05 0.30 -2.92
N GLU A 276 15.35 1.09 -2.10
CA GLU A 276 15.88 2.36 -1.60
C GLU A 276 17.18 2.17 -0.80
N ASP A 277 17.23 1.23 0.15
CA ASP A 277 18.44 0.98 0.95
C ASP A 277 19.58 0.45 0.08
N TYR A 278 19.28 -0.40 -0.90
CA TYR A 278 20.25 -0.89 -1.86
C TYR A 278 20.92 0.23 -2.66
N HIS A 279 20.15 1.19 -3.18
CA HIS A 279 20.71 2.33 -3.92
C HIS A 279 21.57 3.26 -3.05
N ARG A 280 21.36 3.27 -1.73
CA ARG A 280 22.17 4.10 -0.80
C ARG A 280 23.59 3.56 -0.59
N ILE A 281 23.85 2.31 -0.97
CA ILE A 281 25.17 1.68 -0.86
C ILE A 281 26.24 2.48 -1.64
N ASP A 282 25.90 2.98 -2.83
CA ASP A 282 26.83 3.78 -3.65
C ASP A 282 27.27 5.07 -2.95
N GLN A 283 26.42 5.60 -2.08
CA GLN A 283 26.70 6.79 -1.26
C GLN A 283 27.35 6.45 0.09
N LYS A 284 27.72 5.19 0.33
CA LYS A 284 28.22 4.68 1.61
C LYS A 284 27.26 4.94 2.76
N LYS A 285 25.96 4.81 2.48
CA LYS A 285 24.85 5.04 3.43
C LYS A 285 23.88 3.86 3.36
N GLY A 286 22.94 3.84 4.31
CA GLY A 286 21.93 2.77 4.40
C GLY A 286 22.26 1.73 5.45
N MET A 287 21.24 0.96 5.81
CA MET A 287 21.34 -0.09 6.81
C MET A 287 22.30 -1.18 6.36
N LEU A 288 22.17 -1.69 5.14
CA LEU A 288 23.04 -2.76 4.65
C LEU A 288 24.51 -2.34 4.64
N TYR A 289 24.82 -1.14 4.13
CA TYR A 289 26.18 -0.62 4.15
C TYR A 289 26.73 -0.51 5.57
N SER A 290 25.93 0.04 6.51
CA SER A 290 26.36 0.19 7.91
C SER A 290 26.68 -1.17 8.54
N ILE A 291 25.83 -2.17 8.36
CA ILE A 291 26.03 -3.53 8.88
C ILE A 291 27.30 -4.14 8.29
N VAL A 292 27.48 -4.05 6.97
CA VAL A 292 28.69 -4.59 6.30
C VAL A 292 29.94 -3.86 6.77
N SER A 293 29.89 -2.54 6.95
CA SER A 293 31.04 -1.75 7.42
C SER A 293 31.43 -2.05 8.87
N GLU A 294 30.45 -2.23 9.77
CA GLU A 294 30.67 -2.57 11.17
C GLU A 294 31.12 -4.03 11.32
N TYR A 295 30.63 -4.92 10.46
CA TYR A 295 31.10 -6.31 10.38
C TYR A 295 32.54 -6.41 9.89
N THR A 296 32.88 -5.71 8.80
CA THR A 296 34.24 -5.74 8.20
C THR A 296 35.28 -5.01 9.05
N SER A 297 34.89 -3.94 9.74
CA SER A 297 35.78 -3.26 10.70
C SER A 297 35.99 -4.05 11.99
N GLY A 298 35.16 -5.06 12.26
CA GLY A 298 35.25 -5.91 13.46
C GLY A 298 34.67 -5.29 14.73
N LYS A 299 34.17 -4.05 14.68
CA LYS A 299 33.56 -3.36 15.83
C LYS A 299 32.33 -4.08 16.38
N LEU A 300 31.44 -4.53 15.50
CA LEU A 300 30.23 -5.26 15.89
C LEU A 300 30.55 -6.53 16.70
N ARG A 301 31.68 -7.15 16.37
CA ARG A 301 32.22 -8.32 17.06
C ARG A 301 32.85 -7.94 18.41
N GLU A 302 33.60 -6.85 18.46
CA GLU A 302 34.17 -6.31 19.70
C GLU A 302 33.08 -5.95 20.70
N ASP A 303 32.05 -5.23 20.26
CA ASP A 303 30.90 -4.85 21.10
C ASP A 303 30.17 -6.07 21.65
N TYR A 304 29.96 -7.10 20.81
CA TYR A 304 29.37 -8.36 21.26
C TYR A 304 30.24 -9.05 22.32
N CYS A 305 31.57 -9.09 22.12
CA CYS A 305 32.50 -9.67 23.08
C CYS A 305 32.51 -8.89 24.40
N ASN A 306 32.52 -7.56 24.33
CA ASN A 306 32.47 -6.69 25.49
C ASN A 306 31.16 -6.88 26.27
N ASN A 307 30.03 -7.02 25.59
CA ASN A 307 28.75 -7.32 26.24
C ASN A 307 28.78 -8.67 26.98
N LEU A 308 29.33 -9.72 26.34
CA LEU A 308 29.50 -11.03 26.99
C LEU A 308 30.45 -10.96 28.18
N LYS A 309 31.55 -10.21 28.07
CA LYS A 309 32.51 -10.00 29.16
C LYS A 309 31.85 -9.29 30.33
N ASN A 310 31.13 -8.20 30.09
CA ASN A 310 30.39 -7.48 31.12
C ASN A 310 29.37 -8.37 31.82
N LYS A 311 28.63 -9.21 31.07
CA LYS A 311 27.71 -10.19 31.66
C LYS A 311 28.41 -11.19 32.57
N ILE A 312 29.58 -11.69 32.17
CA ILE A 312 30.38 -12.61 32.99
C ILE A 312 30.87 -11.87 34.26
N GLU A 313 31.36 -10.65 34.14
CA GLU A 313 31.83 -9.84 35.28
C GLU A 313 30.72 -9.54 36.28
N THR A 314 29.51 -9.20 35.81
CA THR A 314 28.33 -9.02 36.68
C THR A 314 28.00 -10.31 37.43
N CYS A 315 27.93 -11.44 36.74
CA CYS A 315 27.66 -12.74 37.38
C CYS A 315 28.76 -13.14 38.37
N LEU A 316 30.03 -12.89 38.06
CA LEU A 316 31.14 -13.17 38.98
C LEU A 316 31.08 -12.30 40.24
N THR A 317 30.70 -11.03 40.08
CA THR A 317 30.53 -10.11 41.21
C THR A 317 29.39 -10.58 42.12
N GLU A 318 28.25 -10.98 41.55
CA GLU A 318 27.13 -11.55 42.32
C GLU A 318 27.53 -12.86 43.01
N LEU A 319 28.26 -13.73 42.33
CA LEU A 319 28.75 -14.99 42.89
C LEU A 319 29.72 -14.73 44.05
N SER A 320 30.63 -13.76 43.94
CA SER A 320 31.52 -13.40 45.06
C SER A 320 30.76 -12.89 46.28
N LYS A 321 29.69 -12.10 46.09
CA LYS A 321 28.83 -11.64 47.18
C LYS A 321 28.12 -12.80 47.87
N LEU A 322 27.64 -13.77 47.07
CA LEU A 322 27.07 -14.99 47.62
C LEU A 322 28.16 -15.78 48.38
N HIS A 323 29.30 -16.10 47.77
CA HIS A 323 30.32 -16.94 48.41
C HIS A 323 30.89 -16.34 49.71
N ASN A 324 31.04 -15.01 49.79
CA ASN A 324 31.56 -14.33 50.98
C ASN A 324 30.61 -14.35 52.20
N GLU A 325 29.32 -14.65 52.03
CA GLU A 325 28.41 -14.81 53.16
C GLU A 325 28.63 -16.17 53.83
N GLU A 326 29.27 -16.20 55.00
CA GLU A 326 29.59 -17.46 55.70
C GLU A 326 28.35 -18.10 56.36
N VAL A 327 27.32 -17.31 56.65
CA VAL A 327 26.09 -17.78 57.30
C VAL A 327 25.20 -18.52 56.30
N VAL A 328 24.76 -19.73 56.68
CA VAL A 328 24.00 -20.62 55.79
C VAL A 328 22.51 -20.53 56.06
N THR A 329 22.11 -20.26 57.30
CA THR A 329 20.71 -20.31 57.73
C THR A 329 20.22 -19.00 58.32
N GLU A 330 18.92 -18.75 58.19
CA GLU A 330 18.30 -17.51 58.67
C GLU A 330 18.40 -17.33 60.19
N HIS A 331 18.41 -18.44 60.95
CA HIS A 331 18.50 -18.42 62.41
C HIS A 331 19.93 -18.12 62.88
N GLU A 332 20.95 -18.67 62.21
CA GLU A 332 22.35 -18.34 62.47
C GLU A 332 22.62 -16.85 62.21
N LEU A 333 21.98 -16.26 61.19
CA LEU A 333 22.13 -14.83 60.89
C LEU A 333 21.58 -13.96 62.03
N ARG A 334 20.40 -14.30 62.57
CA ARG A 334 19.83 -13.59 63.72
C ARG A 334 20.70 -13.75 64.97
N SER A 335 21.24 -14.95 65.19
CA SER A 335 22.17 -15.22 66.29
C SER A 335 23.47 -14.41 66.17
N GLU A 336 24.06 -14.33 64.97
CA GLU A 336 25.28 -13.58 64.70
C GLU A 336 25.12 -12.09 64.94
N ILE A 337 24.02 -11.49 64.47
CA ILE A 337 23.73 -10.06 64.65
C ILE A 337 23.56 -9.71 66.13
N LEU A 338 23.02 -10.63 66.94
CA LEU A 338 22.82 -10.42 68.38
C LEU A 338 24.03 -10.82 69.24
N ARG A 339 24.97 -11.59 68.69
CA ARG A 339 26.16 -12.11 69.37
C ARG A 339 27.02 -11.04 70.08
N PRO A 340 27.20 -9.81 69.56
CA PRO A 340 27.95 -8.77 70.26
C PRO A 340 27.33 -8.38 71.61
N TYR A 341 26.04 -8.67 71.81
CA TYR A 341 25.27 -8.26 72.99
C TYR A 341 24.89 -9.43 73.88
N ILE A 342 24.64 -10.61 73.30
CA ILE A 342 24.22 -11.81 74.03
C ILE A 342 25.05 -13.00 73.53
N SER A 343 25.83 -13.59 74.41
CA SER A 343 26.52 -14.86 74.12
C SER A 343 25.61 -16.05 74.41
N GLU A 344 25.83 -17.18 73.73
CA GLU A 344 25.10 -18.44 73.95
C GLU A 344 25.14 -18.91 75.42
N LYS A 345 26.25 -18.65 76.12
CA LYS A 345 26.41 -19.01 77.55
C LYS A 345 25.58 -18.14 78.48
N THR A 346 25.30 -16.91 78.06
CA THR A 346 24.55 -15.92 78.85
C THR A 346 23.07 -15.89 78.48
N ALA A 347 22.71 -16.31 77.27
CA ALA A 347 21.35 -16.27 76.74
C ALA A 347 20.27 -16.85 77.70
N PRO A 348 20.45 -18.03 78.33
CA PRO A 348 19.41 -18.61 79.19
C PRO A 348 19.14 -17.82 80.49
N ARG A 349 20.01 -16.86 80.82
CA ARG A 349 19.92 -16.05 82.05
C ARG A 349 19.47 -14.62 81.76
N LEU A 350 19.19 -14.28 80.51
CA LEU A 350 18.85 -12.93 80.08
C LEU A 350 17.48 -12.91 79.40
N HIS A 351 16.78 -11.78 79.53
CA HIS A 351 15.59 -11.47 78.75
C HIS A 351 15.74 -10.09 78.11
N ILE A 352 15.14 -9.93 76.93
CA ILE A 352 15.19 -8.70 76.16
C ILE A 352 13.90 -7.91 76.45
N MET A 353 14.05 -6.69 76.94
CA MET A 353 12.93 -5.77 77.18
C MET A 353 12.92 -4.64 76.16
N THR A 354 11.75 -4.37 75.60
CA THR A 354 11.52 -3.19 74.77
C THR A 354 11.07 -2.00 75.61
N GLY A 355 11.32 -0.77 75.13
CA GLY A 355 10.83 0.45 75.77
C GLY A 355 9.30 0.53 75.94
N THR A 356 8.53 -0.29 75.21
CA THR A 356 7.07 -0.43 75.33
C THR A 356 6.61 -1.49 76.33
N GLY A 357 7.54 -2.15 77.04
CA GLY A 357 7.23 -3.15 78.06
C GLY A 357 7.06 -4.59 77.54
N GLY A 358 7.33 -4.85 76.26
CA GLY A 358 7.34 -6.21 75.71
C GLY A 358 8.59 -6.96 76.16
N GLN A 359 8.41 -8.17 76.68
CA GLN A 359 9.48 -9.08 77.09
C GLN A 359 9.63 -10.18 76.04
N TYR A 360 10.86 -10.39 75.58
CA TYR A 360 11.20 -11.38 74.57
C TYR A 360 12.27 -12.32 75.12
N ASP A 361 12.09 -13.62 74.87
CA ASP A 361 13.13 -14.63 75.09
C ASP A 361 14.10 -14.62 73.91
N PHE A 362 15.37 -14.94 74.17
CA PHE A 362 16.42 -14.96 73.17
C PHE A 362 16.17 -16.06 72.12
N ASP A 363 15.76 -17.25 72.57
CA ASP A 363 15.49 -18.38 71.69
C ASP A 363 14.30 -18.09 70.76
N ASP A 364 13.26 -17.42 71.26
CA ASP A 364 12.09 -17.00 70.45
C ASP A 364 12.45 -15.97 69.39
N VAL A 365 13.41 -15.08 69.67
CA VAL A 365 13.88 -14.04 68.73
C VAL A 365 14.77 -14.63 67.64
N ILE A 366 15.55 -15.68 67.94
CA ILE A 366 16.35 -16.39 66.93
C ILE A 366 15.45 -17.22 66.01
N GLN A 367 14.46 -17.92 66.58
CA GLN A 367 13.62 -18.85 65.83
C GLN A 367 12.57 -18.15 64.95
N ASN A 368 12.05 -16.99 65.36
CA ASN A 368 10.97 -16.32 64.66
C ASN A 368 11.41 -14.96 64.08
N GLU A 369 11.29 -14.82 62.76
CA GLU A 369 11.65 -13.58 62.07
C GLU A 369 10.79 -12.38 62.48
N ASN A 370 9.49 -12.61 62.71
CA ASN A 370 8.56 -11.52 63.03
C ASN A 370 8.87 -10.94 64.41
N THR A 371 9.26 -11.78 65.38
CA THR A 371 9.66 -11.34 66.71
C THR A 371 10.98 -10.55 66.62
N PHE A 372 11.96 -11.03 65.85
CA PHE A 372 13.22 -10.32 65.56
C PHE A 372 13.00 -8.94 64.92
N LEU A 373 12.20 -8.84 63.85
CA LEU A 373 11.91 -7.58 63.19
C LEU A 373 11.08 -6.64 64.07
N SER A 374 10.19 -7.18 64.90
CA SER A 374 9.44 -6.38 65.88
C SER A 374 10.34 -5.81 66.97
N LEU A 375 11.33 -6.59 67.42
CA LEU A 375 12.33 -6.16 68.40
C LEU A 375 13.16 -4.98 67.89
N LEU A 376 13.58 -5.03 66.62
CA LEU A 376 14.37 -3.98 65.99
C LEU A 376 13.53 -2.78 65.50
N SER A 377 12.20 -2.78 65.72
CA SER A 377 11.30 -1.75 65.20
C SER A 377 11.30 -0.47 66.06
N ASN A 378 12.28 0.41 65.81
CA ASN A 378 12.26 1.81 66.22
C ASN A 378 12.10 2.07 67.73
N GLN A 379 12.59 1.16 68.56
CA GLN A 379 12.49 1.20 70.03
C GLN A 379 13.87 1.04 70.67
N ILE A 380 13.98 1.44 71.95
CA ILE A 380 15.16 1.17 72.77
C ILE A 380 15.05 -0.26 73.30
N ILE A 381 16.12 -1.03 73.14
CA ILE A 381 16.19 -2.43 73.58
C ILE A 381 17.07 -2.48 74.82
N SER A 382 16.58 -3.08 75.90
CA SER A 382 17.30 -3.24 77.17
C SER A 382 17.48 -4.73 77.48
N ILE A 383 18.72 -5.16 77.71
CA ILE A 383 19.03 -6.54 78.08
C ILE A 383 19.13 -6.63 79.59
N LYS A 384 18.35 -7.53 80.21
CA LYS A 384 18.24 -7.68 81.67
C LYS A 384 18.40 -9.15 82.08
N PRO A 385 18.92 -9.44 83.29
CA PRO A 385 18.97 -10.80 83.80
C PRO A 385 17.62 -11.27 84.32
N SER A 386 17.28 -12.53 84.05
CA SER A 386 16.04 -13.17 84.47
C SER A 386 15.94 -13.20 85.99
N GLY A 387 14.91 -12.53 86.54
CA GLY A 387 14.65 -12.46 87.99
C GLY A 387 15.17 -11.19 88.70
N TYR A 388 15.91 -10.31 88.04
CA TYR A 388 16.36 -9.04 88.63
C TYR A 388 16.12 -7.86 87.68
N ASN A 389 15.59 -6.75 88.20
CA ASN A 389 15.30 -5.55 87.41
C ASN A 389 16.55 -4.65 87.25
N ILE A 390 17.63 -5.21 86.72
CA ILE A 390 18.90 -4.51 86.48
C ILE A 390 19.19 -4.53 84.97
N THR A 391 19.45 -3.37 84.37
CA THR A 391 19.80 -3.28 82.94
C THR A 391 21.29 -3.47 82.76
N ILE A 392 21.68 -4.49 81.98
CA ILE A 392 23.09 -4.81 81.70
C ILE A 392 23.60 -3.99 80.52
N THR A 393 22.78 -3.84 79.47
CA THR A 393 23.14 -3.09 78.26
C THR A 393 21.88 -2.53 77.60
N THR A 394 22.00 -1.34 77.02
CA THR A 394 20.94 -0.72 76.20
C THR A 394 21.42 -0.55 74.77
N ILE A 395 20.64 -1.04 73.81
CA ILE A 395 20.83 -0.80 72.38
C ILE A 395 19.94 0.39 72.02
N ASP A 396 20.56 1.44 71.50
CA ASP A 396 19.86 2.63 71.06
C ASP A 396 19.13 2.38 69.73
N LYS A 397 18.16 3.25 69.46
CA LYS A 397 17.31 3.18 68.28
C LYS A 397 18.10 3.23 66.96
N LYS A 398 19.24 3.93 66.90
CA LYS A 398 20.04 4.04 65.67
C LYS A 398 20.77 2.72 65.39
N THR A 399 21.36 2.11 66.42
CA THR A 399 22.03 0.81 66.28
C THR A 399 21.05 -0.31 65.93
N ALA A 400 19.86 -0.33 66.56
CA ALA A 400 18.81 -1.29 66.20
C ALA A 400 18.35 -1.19 64.73
N GLN A 401 18.31 0.03 64.17
CA GLN A 401 17.99 0.26 62.77
C GLN A 401 19.10 -0.24 61.83
N VAL A 402 20.37 -0.03 62.18
CA VAL A 402 21.52 -0.55 61.40
C VAL A 402 21.51 -2.08 61.38
N MET A 403 21.26 -2.73 62.51
CA MET A 403 21.11 -4.20 62.59
C MET A 403 19.99 -4.73 61.69
N LYS A 404 18.88 -3.99 61.60
CA LYS A 404 17.75 -4.34 60.76
C LYS A 404 18.10 -4.25 59.27
N GLU A 405 18.79 -3.18 58.87
CA GLU A 405 19.25 -3.00 57.49
C GLU A 405 20.27 -4.07 57.09
N GLU A 406 21.23 -4.38 57.96
CA GLU A 406 22.20 -5.46 57.76
C GLU A 406 21.51 -6.82 57.62
N TYR A 407 20.57 -7.14 58.51
CA TYR A 407 19.78 -8.38 58.42
C TYR A 407 19.02 -8.48 57.09
N GLN A 408 18.37 -7.40 56.65
CA GLN A 408 17.60 -7.37 55.40
C GLN A 408 18.47 -7.53 54.14
N GLU A 409 19.68 -7.00 54.14
CA GLU A 409 20.62 -7.18 53.03
C GLU A 409 21.15 -8.62 52.98
N ARG A 410 21.57 -9.17 54.13
CA ARG A 410 22.18 -10.49 54.23
C ARG A 410 21.16 -11.63 54.07
N ILE A 411 19.94 -11.48 54.57
CA ILE A 411 18.87 -12.49 54.38
C ILE A 411 18.52 -12.68 52.91
N ALA A 412 18.54 -11.61 52.11
CA ALA A 412 18.31 -11.69 50.67
C ALA A 412 19.43 -12.48 49.95
N ILE A 413 20.67 -12.44 50.46
CA ILE A 413 21.80 -13.22 49.96
C ILE A 413 21.63 -14.70 50.33
N ILE A 414 21.25 -15.00 51.56
CA ILE A 414 20.99 -16.38 52.04
C ILE A 414 19.82 -17.02 51.28
N GLN A 415 18.72 -16.30 51.08
CA GLN A 415 17.58 -16.79 50.30
C GLN A 415 17.95 -17.11 48.85
N LYS A 416 18.80 -16.28 48.22
CA LYS A 416 19.34 -16.56 46.88
C LYS A 416 20.20 -17.83 46.86
N LYS A 417 21.02 -18.06 47.89
CA LYS A 417 21.79 -19.32 48.01
C LYS A 417 20.88 -20.55 48.12
N LEU A 418 19.86 -20.48 48.97
CA LEU A 418 18.91 -21.58 49.20
C LEU A 418 18.11 -21.91 47.92
N ASN A 419 17.85 -20.92 47.07
CA ASN A 419 17.14 -21.10 45.80
C ASN A 419 18.01 -21.62 44.64
N ASN A 420 19.20 -22.17 44.92
CA ASN A 420 20.16 -22.66 43.91
C ASN A 420 20.63 -21.58 42.91
N ASP A 421 20.55 -20.29 43.24
CA ASP A 421 21.01 -19.24 42.32
C ASP A 421 22.52 -19.31 42.08
N VAL A 422 23.31 -19.88 43.01
CA VAL A 422 24.74 -20.15 42.82
C VAL A 422 24.96 -21.08 41.62
N SER A 423 24.31 -22.24 41.61
CA SER A 423 24.39 -23.21 40.52
C SER A 423 23.91 -22.62 39.19
N ARG A 424 22.86 -21.79 39.22
CA ARG A 424 22.32 -21.09 38.04
C ARG A 424 23.30 -20.05 37.50
N LEU A 425 23.95 -19.26 38.37
CA LEU A 425 24.96 -18.28 37.99
C LEU A 425 26.20 -18.95 37.42
N GLU A 426 26.68 -20.04 38.04
CA GLU A 426 27.78 -20.85 37.51
C GLU A 426 27.46 -21.46 36.14
N GLU A 427 26.24 -21.97 35.96
CA GLU A 427 25.78 -22.49 34.67
C GLU A 427 25.72 -21.38 33.61
N ASN A 428 25.23 -20.19 33.98
CA ASN A 428 25.19 -19.03 33.09
C ASN A 428 26.59 -18.56 32.71
N ILE A 429 27.55 -18.52 33.64
CA ILE A 429 28.96 -18.22 33.37
C ILE A 429 29.54 -19.29 32.45
N LYS A 430 29.25 -20.58 32.68
CA LYS A 430 29.72 -21.69 31.84
C LYS A 430 29.16 -21.60 30.42
N LYS A 431 27.85 -21.32 30.26
CA LYS A 431 27.20 -21.13 28.95
C LYS A 431 27.74 -19.90 28.22
N THR A 432 27.86 -18.77 28.91
CA THR A 432 28.35 -17.50 28.34
C THR A 432 29.84 -17.60 28.00
N GLY A 433 30.64 -18.22 28.87
CA GLY A 433 32.04 -18.53 28.63
C GLY A 433 32.27 -19.59 27.54
N ALA A 434 31.35 -20.55 27.36
CA ALA A 434 31.39 -21.45 26.21
C ALA A 434 31.12 -20.70 24.89
N ARG A 435 30.15 -19.78 24.85
CA ARG A 435 29.90 -18.90 23.70
C ARG A 435 31.12 -18.02 23.40
N PHE A 436 31.77 -17.47 24.43
CA PHE A 436 33.01 -16.72 24.30
C PHE A 436 34.19 -17.59 23.82
N ARG A 437 34.30 -18.86 24.26
CA ARG A 437 35.35 -19.80 23.83
C ARG A 437 35.11 -20.45 22.47
N MET A 438 33.88 -20.48 21.96
CA MET A 438 33.60 -20.87 20.57
C MET A 438 34.04 -19.80 19.57
N HIS A 439 34.34 -18.59 20.05
CA HIS A 439 34.78 -17.45 19.25
C HIS A 439 36.01 -17.73 18.36
N PRO A 440 37.09 -18.40 18.80
CA PRO A 440 38.22 -18.74 17.92
C PRO A 440 37.88 -19.80 16.86
N ARG A 441 36.90 -20.68 17.12
CA ARG A 441 36.41 -21.65 16.11
C ARG A 441 35.46 -21.01 15.10
N MET A 442 34.69 -20.02 15.54
CA MET A 442 33.94 -19.11 14.65
C MET A 442 34.89 -18.27 13.79
N ILE A 443 36.07 -17.86 14.27
CA ILE A 443 37.11 -17.24 13.42
C ILE A 443 37.48 -18.19 12.27
N LEU A 444 37.65 -19.49 12.50
CA LEU A 444 38.00 -20.44 11.44
C LEU A 444 36.82 -20.73 10.48
N LEU A 445 35.59 -20.79 10.98
CA LEU A 445 34.37 -20.96 10.18
C LEU A 445 33.94 -19.68 9.42
N PHE A 446 34.33 -18.50 9.87
CA PHE A 446 34.04 -17.22 9.20
C PHE A 446 35.22 -16.65 8.41
N SER A 447 36.46 -17.06 8.71
CA SER A 447 37.62 -16.79 7.84
C SER A 447 37.68 -17.72 6.64
N SER A 448 37.04 -18.91 6.70
CA SER A 448 36.77 -19.73 5.52
C SER A 448 35.73 -19.07 4.60
N ILE A 449 34.89 -18.17 5.13
CA ILE A 449 34.10 -17.23 4.34
C ILE A 449 35.00 -16.04 4.01
N LYS A 450 35.89 -16.23 3.03
CA LYS A 450 36.60 -15.10 2.41
C LYS A 450 35.56 -14.16 1.76
N TRP A 451 35.09 -13.16 2.51
CA TRP A 451 34.75 -11.86 1.94
C TRP A 451 36.06 -11.10 1.81
N GLY A 452 36.97 -11.64 1.00
CA GLY A 452 38.14 -10.89 0.57
C GLY A 452 37.68 -9.70 -0.26
N ASP A 453 38.55 -8.71 -0.39
CA ASP A 453 38.41 -7.47 -1.19
C ASP A 453 37.69 -7.59 -2.54
N GLN A 454 37.50 -8.81 -3.04
CA GLN A 454 36.71 -9.17 -4.20
C GLN A 454 35.25 -8.73 -4.15
N VAL A 455 34.48 -8.81 -3.06
CA VAL A 455 33.06 -8.39 -3.11
C VAL A 455 32.91 -6.86 -3.17
N SER A 456 33.74 -6.14 -2.40
CA SER A 456 33.79 -4.68 -2.50
C SER A 456 34.31 -4.26 -3.87
N LYS A 457 35.34 -4.94 -4.40
CA LYS A 457 35.84 -4.72 -5.77
C LYS A 457 34.89 -5.17 -6.85
N ASP A 458 34.04 -6.17 -6.65
CA ASP A 458 33.08 -6.70 -7.64
C ASP A 458 31.85 -5.80 -7.69
N ILE A 459 31.36 -5.32 -6.55
CA ILE A 459 30.30 -4.29 -6.50
C ILE A 459 30.85 -2.99 -7.08
N LEU A 460 32.06 -2.58 -6.69
CA LEU A 460 32.70 -1.37 -7.23
C LEU A 460 33.08 -1.53 -8.70
N HIS A 461 33.49 -2.72 -9.19
CA HIS A 461 33.73 -2.99 -10.61
C HIS A 461 32.43 -3.02 -11.40
N VAL A 462 31.35 -3.60 -10.88
CA VAL A 462 30.05 -3.60 -11.56
C VAL A 462 29.52 -2.17 -11.66
N VAL A 463 29.60 -1.39 -10.57
CA VAL A 463 29.19 0.03 -10.54
C VAL A 463 30.12 0.89 -11.40
N GLN A 464 31.44 0.71 -11.35
CA GLN A 464 32.41 1.45 -12.19
C GLN A 464 32.36 1.04 -13.66
N ARG A 465 32.06 -0.23 -13.99
CA ARG A 465 31.94 -0.70 -15.37
C ARG A 465 30.59 -0.28 -15.98
N LEU A 466 29.54 -0.12 -15.16
CA LEU A 466 28.29 0.54 -15.56
C LEU A 466 28.49 2.06 -15.78
N ASN A 467 29.28 2.72 -14.94
CA ASN A 467 29.61 4.15 -15.10
C ASN A 467 30.57 4.43 -16.28
N ASN A 468 31.54 3.55 -16.52
CA ASN A 468 32.51 3.66 -17.62
C ASN A 468 31.94 3.26 -18.99
N MET A 469 30.69 2.78 -19.07
CA MET A 469 29.98 2.65 -20.36
C MET A 469 29.28 3.95 -20.80
N THR A 470 29.40 5.02 -20.02
CA THR A 470 28.88 6.34 -20.35
C THR A 470 29.94 7.42 -20.11
N GLU A 471 30.89 7.55 -21.05
CA GLU A 471 31.86 8.65 -21.03
C GLU A 471 31.27 9.94 -21.63
N ASN A 472 30.42 10.63 -20.86
CA ASN A 472 30.37 12.11 -20.72
C ASN A 472 29.07 12.56 -20.01
N PRO A 473 29.12 13.10 -18.78
CA PRO A 473 27.91 13.38 -17.99
C PRO A 473 27.10 14.62 -18.39
N LEU A 474 27.48 15.39 -19.42
CA LEU A 474 26.99 16.78 -19.55
C LEU A 474 26.56 17.26 -20.94
N LEU A 475 26.37 16.40 -21.94
CA LEU A 475 25.86 16.89 -23.24
C LEU A 475 24.88 16.00 -24.03
N ILE A 476 24.32 14.93 -23.44
CA ILE A 476 23.54 13.95 -24.23
C ILE A 476 22.18 13.59 -23.61
N MET A 477 21.51 14.54 -22.96
CA MET A 477 20.11 14.33 -22.54
C MET A 477 19.08 14.38 -23.69
N PRO A 478 19.29 15.08 -24.83
CA PRO A 478 18.30 15.05 -25.92
C PRO A 478 18.57 14.00 -27.02
N GLN A 479 19.79 13.46 -27.15
CA GLN A 479 20.14 12.50 -28.21
C GLN A 479 20.04 11.03 -27.76
N ILE A 480 20.11 10.74 -26.46
CA ILE A 480 19.89 9.39 -25.92
C ILE A 480 18.42 8.96 -26.06
N LEU A 481 17.45 9.88 -26.08
CA LEU A 481 16.05 9.54 -26.34
C LEU A 481 15.82 9.10 -27.80
N ILE A 482 16.56 9.69 -28.75
CA ILE A 482 16.47 9.36 -30.19
C ILE A 482 17.22 8.06 -30.50
N LEU A 483 18.34 7.79 -29.80
CA LEU A 483 19.05 6.51 -29.88
C LEU A 483 18.30 5.38 -29.16
N PHE A 484 17.63 5.63 -28.03
CA PHE A 484 16.79 4.61 -27.38
C PHE A 484 15.59 4.24 -28.25
N ILE A 485 14.96 5.20 -28.95
CA ILE A 485 13.85 4.91 -29.87
C ILE A 485 14.36 4.19 -31.13
N SER A 486 15.55 4.54 -31.65
CA SER A 486 16.15 3.85 -32.81
C SER A 486 16.64 2.43 -32.48
N PHE A 487 17.14 2.19 -31.26
CA PHE A 487 17.59 0.87 -30.82
C PHE A 487 16.41 -0.05 -30.43
N TYR A 488 15.31 0.50 -29.91
CA TYR A 488 14.09 -0.26 -29.62
C TYR A 488 13.32 -0.66 -30.89
N LEU A 489 13.42 0.11 -31.97
CA LEU A 489 12.85 -0.22 -33.28
C LEU A 489 13.70 -1.20 -34.12
N MET A 490 15.02 -1.31 -33.88
CA MET A 490 15.88 -2.28 -34.58
C MET A 490 15.93 -3.67 -33.96
N VAL A 491 15.53 -3.85 -32.70
CA VAL A 491 15.67 -5.13 -31.98
C VAL A 491 14.38 -5.99 -31.99
N ILE A 492 13.25 -5.46 -32.49
CA ILE A 492 11.96 -6.19 -32.54
C ILE A 492 11.60 -6.75 -33.95
N PHE A 493 12.36 -6.46 -35.01
CA PHE A 493 12.16 -7.09 -36.33
C PHE A 493 13.45 -7.73 -36.86
N PRO A 494 13.54 -9.08 -36.94
CA PRO A 494 14.51 -9.73 -37.81
C PRO A 494 13.95 -9.73 -39.25
N LEU A 495 14.42 -8.79 -40.08
CA LEU A 495 14.12 -8.76 -41.51
C LEU A 495 15.18 -9.55 -42.30
N THR A 496 14.93 -10.84 -42.47
CA THR A 496 15.26 -11.63 -43.67
C THR A 496 14.19 -12.73 -43.71
N ILE A 497 13.13 -12.67 -44.53
CA ILE A 497 13.09 -12.94 -45.97
C ILE A 497 11.70 -12.50 -46.48
N TRP A 498 11.61 -11.60 -47.48
CA TRP A 498 11.00 -11.81 -48.81
C TRP A 498 10.83 -10.47 -49.57
N PRO A 499 11.26 -10.37 -50.85
CA PRO A 499 10.93 -9.25 -51.71
C PRO A 499 9.60 -9.51 -52.44
N THR A 500 8.47 -9.03 -51.91
CA THR A 500 7.20 -8.79 -52.64
C THR A 500 6.09 -8.40 -51.64
N ALA A 501 5.94 -7.12 -51.30
CA ALA A 501 4.68 -6.57 -50.75
C ALA A 501 4.77 -5.05 -50.60
N GLN A 502 4.88 -4.33 -51.72
CA GLN A 502 4.65 -2.88 -51.78
C GLN A 502 3.18 -2.56 -52.10
N SER A 503 2.23 -3.41 -51.66
CA SER A 503 0.84 -3.37 -52.13
C SER A 503 -0.25 -3.63 -51.08
N LEU A 504 0.03 -3.53 -49.77
CA LEU A 504 -0.97 -3.75 -48.71
C LEU A 504 -0.87 -2.72 -47.58
N CYS A 505 -0.77 -1.43 -47.94
CA CYS A 505 -1.06 -0.30 -47.04
C CYS A 505 -2.51 0.19 -47.17
N GLN A 506 -3.45 -0.69 -47.50
CA GLN A 506 -4.88 -0.38 -47.42
C GLN A 506 -5.59 -1.51 -46.67
N VAL A 507 -6.33 -1.10 -45.63
CA VAL A 507 -7.20 -1.84 -44.72
C VAL A 507 -6.54 -2.25 -43.39
N VAL A 508 -7.18 -1.72 -42.32
CA VAL A 508 -6.85 -1.63 -40.89
C VAL A 508 -5.91 -0.47 -40.56
#